data_AF-A0A2I0V5R0-F1
#
_entry.id   AF-A0A2I0V5R0-F1
#
_cell.length_a   1.000
_cell.length_b   1.000
_cell.length_c   1.000
_cell.angle_alpha   90.00
_cell.angle_beta   90.00
_cell.angle_gamma   90.00
#
_symmetry.space_group_name_H-M   'P 1'
#
loop_
_entity.id
_entity.type
_entity.pdbx_description
1 polymer ?
#
loop_
_entity_poly.entity_id
_entity_poly.type
_entity_poly.pdbx_seq_one_letter_code
_entity_poly.pdbx_strand_id
1 'polypeptide(L)' 'MLHVTDDLGNVYMNGTSGGRTSPDNGRTFKGSSDFGTFQEGASKLIIQPVQIASLNFGKGHTKIELEPIVIDLEK' A
#
# COMPACT_ATOMS: atom_id res chain seq x y z
N MET A 1 -0.82 -5.36 -1.10
CA MET A 1 -1.80 -4.34 -1.52
C MET A 1 -1.50 -3.05 -0.79
N LEU A 2 -1.93 -1.91 -1.33
CA LEU A 2 -1.80 -0.60 -0.69
C LEU A 2 -3.15 0.11 -0.72
N HIS A 3 -3.47 0.77 0.38
CA HIS A 3 -4.53 1.77 0.44
C HIS A 3 -3.87 3.11 0.74
N VAL A 4 -3.99 4.08 -0.17
CA VAL A 4 -3.31 5.37 -0.11
C VAL A 4 -4.37 6.46 -0.10
N THR A 5 -4.38 7.25 0.98
CA THR A 5 -5.30 8.37 1.18
C THR A 5 -4.55 9.62 1.64
N ASP A 6 -5.17 10.79 1.56
CA ASP A 6 -4.69 11.98 2.28
C ASP A 6 -5.46 12.23 3.58
N ASP A 7 -5.08 13.28 4.31
CA ASP A 7 -5.76 13.76 5.52
C ASP A 7 -7.10 14.48 5.25
N LEU A 8 -7.44 14.72 3.98
CA LEU A 8 -8.72 15.29 3.55
C LEU A 8 -9.73 14.19 3.16
N GLY A 9 -9.31 12.93 3.12
CA GLY A 9 -10.14 11.76 2.79
C GLY A 9 -10.15 11.37 1.31
N ASN A 10 -9.32 11.99 0.47
CA ASN A 10 -9.18 11.59 -0.93
C ASN A 10 -8.44 10.25 -1.03
N VAL A 11 -8.89 9.40 -1.95
CA VAL A 11 -8.32 8.06 -2.16
C VAL A 11 -7.56 8.03 -3.47
N TYR A 12 -6.26 7.74 -3.42
CA TYR A 12 -5.39 7.67 -4.59
C TYR A 12 -5.14 6.23 -5.06
N MET A 13 -5.25 5.27 -4.16
CA MET A 13 -5.10 3.85 -4.45
C MET A 13 -5.87 3.03 -3.44
N ASN A 14 -6.65 2.06 -3.89
CA ASN A 14 -7.32 1.11 -2.99
C ASN A 14 -7.28 -0.28 -3.62
N GLY A 15 -6.15 -0.96 -3.49
CA GLY A 15 -6.02 -2.32 -3.98
C GLY A 15 -4.61 -2.74 -4.40
N THR A 16 -4.53 -3.32 -5.60
CA THR A 16 -3.30 -3.87 -6.16
C THR A 16 -2.31 -2.74 -6.41
N SER A 17 -1.17 -2.79 -5.71
CA SER A 17 0.00 -1.97 -6.03
C SER A 17 0.73 -2.57 -7.23
N GLY A 18 1.62 -1.80 -7.86
CA GLY A 18 2.49 -2.27 -8.94
C GLY A 18 3.23 -3.58 -8.67
N GLY A 19 3.79 -4.15 -9.74
CA GLY A 19 4.52 -5.42 -9.71
C GLY A 19 5.64 -5.42 -8.67
N ARG A 20 5.87 -6.57 -8.03
CA ARG A 20 6.91 -6.73 -7.01
C ARG A 20 7.85 -7.86 -7.37
N THR A 21 9.12 -7.70 -7.02
CA THR A 21 10.13 -8.74 -7.11
C THR A 21 10.52 -9.21 -5.72
N SER A 22 10.87 -10.49 -5.60
CA SER A 22 11.35 -11.08 -4.35
C SER A 22 12.61 -11.89 -4.63
N PRO A 23 13.77 -11.51 -4.03
CA PRO A 23 15.02 -12.25 -4.20
C PRO A 23 15.13 -13.47 -3.26
N ASP A 24 14.20 -13.64 -2.32
CA ASP A 24 14.29 -14.56 -1.19
C ASP A 24 13.07 -15.48 -1.06
N ASN A 25 12.56 -15.94 -2.20
CA ASN A 25 11.45 -16.89 -2.30
C ASN A 25 10.16 -16.41 -1.62
N GLY A 26 9.81 -15.13 -1.79
CA GLY A 26 8.56 -14.56 -1.32
C GLY A 26 8.54 -14.15 0.14
N ARG A 27 9.70 -14.05 0.81
CA ARG A 27 9.79 -13.52 2.18
C ARG A 27 9.80 -11.99 2.20
N THR A 28 10.54 -11.39 1.26
CA THR A 28 10.62 -9.94 1.08
C THR A 28 10.18 -9.58 -0.32
N PHE A 29 9.28 -8.62 -0.44
CA PHE A 29 8.85 -8.07 -1.71
C PHE A 29 9.25 -6.60 -1.82
N LYS A 30 9.99 -6.25 -2.88
CA LYS A 30 10.28 -4.87 -3.24
C LYS A 30 9.46 -4.49 -4.47
N GLY A 31 8.92 -3.28 -4.48
CA GLY A 31 8.19 -2.75 -5.61
C GLY A 31 7.89 -1.27 -5.41
N SER A 32 7.48 -0.65 -6.50
CA SER A 32 6.97 0.72 -6.53
C SER A 32 5.54 0.71 -7.02
N SER A 33 4.84 1.80 -6.76
CA SER A 33 3.52 2.03 -7.34
C SER A 33 3.35 3.52 -7.57
N ASP A 34 2.79 3.86 -8.70
CA ASP A 34 2.41 5.22 -9.03
C ASP A 34 0.94 5.44 -8.70
N PHE A 35 0.59 6.67 -8.34
CA PHE A 35 -0.78 7.12 -8.13
C PHE A 35 -0.90 8.58 -8.57
N GLY A 36 -2.13 9.09 -8.66
CA GLY A 36 -2.41 10.43 -9.18
C GLY A 36 -1.85 11.57 -8.34
N THR A 37 -1.95 12.79 -8.87
CA THR A 37 -1.53 14.02 -8.20
C THR A 37 -2.24 14.20 -6.86
N PHE A 38 -1.49 14.68 -5.85
CA PHE A 38 -2.06 15.02 -4.54
C PHE A 38 -3.07 16.17 -4.63
N GLN A 39 -4.06 16.13 -3.76
CA GLN A 39 -5.09 17.16 -3.68
C GLN A 39 -4.48 18.42 -3.08
N GLU A 40 -4.77 19.57 -3.70
CA GLU A 40 -4.36 20.85 -3.15
C GLU A 40 -4.98 21.04 -1.76
N GLY A 41 -4.13 21.38 -0.79
CA GLY A 41 -4.53 21.56 0.61
C GLY A 41 -4.31 20.34 1.49
N ALA A 42 -4.04 19.16 0.93
CA ALA A 42 -3.61 18.00 1.72
C ALA A 42 -2.27 18.30 2.41
N SER A 43 -2.16 17.95 3.68
CA SER A 43 -0.92 18.12 4.45
C SER A 43 -0.20 16.80 4.69
N LYS A 44 -0.90 15.67 4.54
CA LYS A 44 -0.36 14.33 4.81
C LYS A 44 -0.82 13.32 3.78
N LEU A 45 0.07 12.39 3.48
CA LEU A 45 -0.24 11.15 2.81
C LEU A 45 -0.24 10.01 3.83
N ILE A 46 -1.29 9.20 3.81
CA ILE A 46 -1.48 8.05 4.69
C ILE A 46 -1.45 6.80 3.81
N ILE A 47 -0.42 6.00 3.98
CA ILE A 47 -0.25 4.74 3.25
C ILE A 47 -0.53 3.61 4.23
N GLN A 48 -1.62 2.89 4.02
CA GLN A 48 -2.02 1.71 4.77
C GLN A 48 -1.59 0.45 4.00
N PRO A 49 -0.52 -0.25 4.43
CA PRO A 49 -0.13 -1.49 3.79
C PRO A 49 -1.08 -2.61 4.20
N VAL A 50 -1.46 -3.42 3.22
CA VAL A 50 -2.28 -4.61 3.43
C VAL A 50 -1.57 -5.79 2.81
N GLN A 51 -1.27 -6.80 3.61
CA GLN A 51 -0.64 -8.04 3.15
C GLN A 51 -1.66 -9.18 3.14
N ILE A 52 -1.52 -10.05 2.15
CA ILE A 52 -2.27 -11.31 2.09
C ILE A 52 -1.25 -12.43 2.25
N ALA A 53 -1.26 -13.07 3.41
CA ALA A 53 -0.49 -14.28 3.63
C ALA A 53 -1.32 -15.47 3.14
N SER A 54 -0.79 -16.26 2.22
CA SER A 54 -1.49 -17.37 1.58
C SER A 54 -0.63 -18.62 1.58
N LEU A 55 -1.25 -19.78 1.86
CA LEU A 55 -0.63 -21.09 1.68
C LEU A 55 -0.60 -21.53 0.20
N ASN A 56 -1.08 -20.65 -0.70
CA ASN A 56 -1.27 -20.90 -2.12
C ASN A 56 -2.27 -22.04 -2.41
N PHE A 57 -2.56 -22.28 -3.69
CA PHE A 57 -3.37 -23.42 -4.16
C PHE A 57 -4.73 -23.59 -3.47
N GLY A 58 -5.37 -22.48 -3.09
CA GLY A 58 -6.66 -22.51 -2.41
C GLY A 58 -6.64 -23.06 -0.98
N LYS A 59 -5.46 -23.29 -0.37
CA LYS A 59 -5.32 -23.88 0.97
C LYS A 59 -5.59 -22.91 2.13
N GLY A 60 -6.10 -21.72 1.83
CA GLY A 60 -6.40 -20.67 2.79
C GLY A 60 -5.47 -19.47 2.68
N HIS A 61 -6.01 -18.32 3.10
CA HIS A 61 -5.30 -17.05 3.17
C HIS A 61 -5.81 -16.24 4.35
N THR A 62 -5.01 -15.29 4.81
CA THR A 62 -5.41 -14.29 5.79
C THR A 62 -4.96 -12.90 5.33
N LYS A 63 -5.77 -11.89 5.66
CA LYS A 63 -5.47 -10.48 5.40
C LYS A 63 -4.89 -9.87 6.67
N ILE A 64 -3.77 -9.17 6.53
CA ILE A 64 -3.06 -8.52 7.61
C ILE A 64 -2.96 -7.04 7.27
N GLU A 65 -3.54 -6.20 8.12
CA GLU A 65 -3.41 -4.74 8.05
C GLU A 65 -2.22 -4.34 8.93
N LEU A 66 -1.23 -3.68 8.34
CA LEU A 66 -0.03 -3.25 9.06
C LEU A 66 -0.24 -1.85 9.65
N GLU A 67 0.73 -1.33 10.39
CA GLU A 67 0.65 0.06 10.82
C GLU A 67 0.71 1.00 9.59
N PRO A 68 -0.11 2.06 9.57
CA PRO A 68 -0.08 3.05 8.51
C PRO A 68 1.22 3.85 8.57
N ILE A 69 1.76 4.17 7.39
CA ILE A 69 2.87 5.08 7.22
C ILE A 69 2.27 6.45 6.93
N VAL A 70 2.61 7.44 7.75
CA VAL A 70 2.19 8.83 7.56
C VAL A 70 3.38 9.62 7.03
N ILE A 71 3.19 10.31 5.92
CA ILE A 71 4.19 11.15 5.27
C ILE A 71 3.64 12.57 5.26
N ASP A 72 4.38 13.51 5.84
CA ASP A 72 4.04 14.93 5.73
C ASP A 72 4.38 15.41 4.31
N LEU A 73 3.41 16.05 3.65
CA LEU A 73 3.60 16.66 2.34
C LEU A 73 4.14 18.07 2.57
N GLU A 74 5.47 18.21 2.54
CA GLU A 74 6.11 19.53 2.57
C GLU A 74 5.66 20.34 1.34
N LYS A 75 5.37 21.62 1.54
CA LYS A 75 5.04 22.57 0.48
C LYS A 75 6.30 23.16 -0.14
#